data_AF-A0A9E2XIZ2-F1
#
_entry.id   AF-A0A9E2XIZ2-F1
#
_cell.length_a   1.000
_cell.length_b   1.000
_cell.length_c   1.000
_cell.angle_alpha   90.00
_cell.angle_beta   90.00
_cell.angle_gamma   90.00
#
_symmetry.space_group_name_H-M   'P 1'
#
loop_
_entity.id
_entity.type
_entity.pdbx_description
1 polymer ?
#
loop_
_entity_poly.entity_id
_entity_poly.type
_entity_poly.pdbx_seq_one_letter_code
_entity_poly.pdbx_strand_id
1 'polypeptide(L)' 'MTERFVSAAEMMSRVLGMPDYRFAVIRHPLSSATDAELEAMARSAIEQGRSLLVA' A
#
# COMPACT_ATOMS: atom_id res chain seq x y z
N MET A 1 -0.68 0.19 2.16
CA MET A 1 -0.42 1.44 2.92
C MET A 1 -1.09 2.60 2.21
N THR A 2 -1.63 3.60 2.90
CA THR A 2 -2.12 4.80 2.19
C THR A 2 -0.99 5.78 1.96
N GLU A 3 -1.01 6.54 0.87
CA GLU A 3 0.02 7.53 0.48
C GLU A 3 0.58 8.37 1.65
N ARG A 4 -0.28 8.84 2.56
CA ARG A 4 0.11 9.67 3.70
C ARG A 4 0.99 8.97 4.76
N PHE A 5 1.08 7.65 4.74
CA PHE A 5 1.84 6.85 5.71
C PHE A 5 3.02 6.09 5.09
N VAL A 6 3.34 6.31 3.82
CA VAL A 6 4.43 5.62 3.12
C VAL A 6 5.78 5.86 3.81
N SER A 7 6.10 7.11 4.16
CA SER A 7 7.38 7.44 4.81
C SER A 7 7.54 6.79 6.19
N ALA A 8 6.45 6.64 6.94
CA ALA A 8 6.46 5.94 8.23
C ALA A 8 6.65 4.43 8.02
N ALA A 9 6.01 3.83 7.01
CA ALA A 9 6.18 2.42 6.66
C ALA A 9 7.62 2.12 6.24
N GLU A 10 8.23 2.97 5.41
CA GLU A 10 9.64 2.87 4.99
C GLU A 10 10.62 3.07 6.16
N MET A 11 10.28 3.95 7.11
CA MET A 11 11.08 4.10 8.33
C MET A 11 11.04 2.81 9.15
N MET A 12 9.85 2.24 9.35
CA MET A 12 9.68 1.00 10.09
C MET A 12 10.37 -0.19 9.42
N SER A 13 10.36 -0.27 8.08
CA SER A 13 11.05 -1.34 7.36
C SER A 13 12.55 -1.33 7.64
N ARG A 14 13.17 -0.15 7.68
CA ARG A 14 14.59 0.01 8.07
C ARG A 14 14.84 -0.36 9.53
N VAL A 15 14.00 0.10 10.46
CA VAL A 15 14.13 -0.22 11.90
C VAL A 15 14.05 -1.73 12.15
N LEU A 16 13.21 -2.43 11.40
CA LEU A 16 13.00 -3.87 11.52
C LEU A 16 14.02 -4.71 10.73
N GLY A 17 15.05 -4.09 10.14
CA GLY A 17 16.11 -4.81 9.40
C GLY A 17 15.73 -5.26 8.00
N MET A 18 14.67 -4.70 7.40
CA MET A 18 14.16 -5.04 6.07
C MET A 18 14.05 -3.78 5.19
N PRO A 19 15.17 -3.11 4.84
CA PRO A 19 15.14 -1.80 4.18
C PRO A 19 14.40 -1.79 2.84
N ASP A 20 14.42 -2.90 2.10
CA ASP A 20 13.78 -3.04 0.78
C ASP A 20 12.41 -3.72 0.85
N TYR A 21 11.78 -3.76 2.04
CA TYR A 21 10.44 -4.35 2.18
C TYR A 21 9.41 -3.59 1.35
N ARG A 22 8.92 -4.24 0.29
CA ARG A 22 7.94 -3.67 -0.62
C ARG A 22 6.52 -3.87 -0.10
N PHE A 23 5.64 -2.91 -0.35
CA PHE A 23 4.22 -2.97 0.02
C PHE A 23 3.37 -2.22 -1.01
N ALA A 24 2.11 -2.63 -1.16
CA ALA A 24 1.16 -1.92 -2.02
C ALA A 24 0.76 -0.57 -1.42
N VAL A 25 0.59 0.44 -2.27
CA VAL A 25 0.19 1.80 -1.91
C VAL A 25 -1.14 2.15 -2.58
N ILE A 26 -2.07 2.70 -1.80
CA ILE A 26 -3.38 3.20 -2.27
C ILE A 26 -3.60 4.64 -1.81
N ARG A 27 -4.57 5.31 -2.44
CA ARG A 27 -4.94 6.69 -2.10
C ARG A 27 -5.38 6.84 -0.64
N HIS A 28 -5.11 8.00 -0.07
CA HIS A 28 -5.69 8.45 1.21
C HIS A 28 -6.79 9.51 0.99
N PRO A 29 -7.86 9.58 1.83
CA PRO A 29 -8.23 8.68 2.92
C PRO A 29 -9.13 7.52 2.48
N LEU A 30 -9.13 6.41 3.25
CA LEU A 30 -10.11 5.33 3.06
C LEU A 30 -11.48 5.67 3.63
N SER A 31 -11.52 6.33 4.79
CA SER A 31 -12.75 6.52 5.58
C SER A 31 -13.82 7.37 4.91
N SER A 32 -13.44 8.14 3.89
CA SER A 32 -14.33 9.06 3.16
C SER A 32 -14.49 8.66 1.70
N ALA A 33 -13.94 7.50 1.31
CA ALA A 33 -14.06 7.00 -0.05
C ALA A 33 -15.45 6.39 -0.26
N THR A 34 -16.00 6.62 -1.44
CA THR A 34 -17.19 5.92 -1.94
C THR A 34 -16.88 4.47 -2.26
N ASP A 35 -17.90 3.62 -2.39
CA ASP A 35 -17.74 2.21 -2.75
C ASP A 35 -16.99 2.03 -4.08
N ALA A 36 -17.28 2.85 -5.08
CA ALA A 36 -16.60 2.80 -6.37
C ALA A 36 -15.10 3.14 -6.25
N GLU A 37 -14.76 4.11 -5.41
CA GLU A 37 -13.36 4.44 -5.14
C GLU A 37 -12.66 3.36 -4.32
N LEU A 38 -13.36 2.73 -3.37
CA LEU A 38 -12.84 1.59 -2.60
C LEU A 38 -12.58 0.39 -3.51
N GLU A 39 -13.48 0.11 -4.44
CA GLU A 39 -13.30 -0.94 -5.44
C GLU A 39 -12.07 -0.68 -6.31
N ALA A 40 -11.90 0.55 -6.81
CA ALA A 40 -10.73 0.92 -7.60
C ALA A 40 -9.41 0.77 -6.80
N MET A 41 -9.41 1.20 -5.53
CA MET A 41 -8.25 1.02 -4.63
C MET A 41 -7.96 -0.46 -4.38
N ALA A 42 -8.98 -1.30 -4.18
CA ALA A 42 -8.83 -2.73 -3.98
C ALA A 42 -8.23 -3.40 -5.22
N ARG A 43 -8.72 -3.07 -6.42
CA ARG A 43 -8.18 -3.57 -7.69
C ARG A 43 -6.70 -3.20 -7.85
N SER A 44 -6.35 -1.93 -7.59
CA SER A 44 -4.95 -1.47 -7.64
C SER A 44 -4.06 -2.20 -6.62
N ALA A 45 -4.55 -2.40 -5.38
CA ALA A 45 -3.80 -3.10 -4.35
C ALA A 45 -3.53 -4.57 -4.71
N ILE A 46 -4.50 -5.24 -5.35
CA ILE A 46 -4.35 -6.63 -5.82
C ILE A 46 -3.33 -6.71 -6.95
N GLU A 47 -3.38 -5.80 -7.93
CA GLU A 47 -2.43 -5.77 -9.04
C GLU A 47 -0.99 -5.56 -8.56
N GLN A 48 -0.79 -4.59 -7.67
CA GLN A 48 0.49 -4.36 -7.01
C GLN A 48 0.91 -5.59 -6.20
N GLY A 49 0.04 -6.11 -5.33
CA GLY A 49 0.32 -7.27 -4.48
C GLY A 49 0.70 -8.51 -5.28
N ARG A 50 0.06 -8.75 -6.43
CA ARG A 50 0.44 -9.82 -7.35
C ARG A 50 1.89 -9.70 -7.78
N SER A 51 2.32 -8.52 -8.26
CA SER A 51 3.71 -8.29 -8.67
C SER A 51 4.74 -8.41 -7.52
N LEU A 52 4.28 -8.26 -6.28
CA LEU A 52 5.14 -8.41 -5.09
C LEU A 52 5.29 -9.87 -4.67
N LEU A 53 4.25 -10.70 -4.85
CA LEU A 53 4.15 -12.04 -4.29
C LEU A 53 4.44 -13.16 -5.28
N VAL A 54 4.16 -12.95 -6.57
CA VAL A 54 4.37 -13.96 -7.62
C VAL A 54 5.28 -13.40 -8.72
N ALA A 55 6.26 -14.21 -9.11
CA ALA A 55 7.22 -13.92 -10.18
C ALA A 55 6.62 -14.19 -11.56
#